data_AF-A0A1B6LV28-F1
#
_entry.id   AF-A0A1B6LV28-F1
#
_cell.length_a   1.000
_cell.length_b   1.000
_cell.length_c   1.000
_cell.angle_alpha   90.00
_cell.angle_beta   90.00
_cell.angle_gamma   90.00
#
_symmetry.space_group_name_H-M   'P 1'
#
loop_
_entity.id
_entity.type
_entity.pdbx_description
1 polymer ?
#
loop_
_entity_poly.entity_id
_entity_poly.type
_entity_poly.pdbx_seq_one_letter_code
_entity_poly.pdbx_strand_id
1 'polypeptide(L)'
;CINPINKNKKFKYGGKEYVVQGPAKPEILKKKRKNPDEGFDETPVVRLKECSDLARSYLNSQNVTKPEGILDFEITAFSYFFERATEIGLVTDIYTGGTVLFKDIKKATKESCMDPNVERPFMCIDLVFISTLFEDGYGFLPDTKIKLVKRIDGHEVSWSLGAAFHFLQNGL
;
A
#
# COMPACT_ATOMS: atom_id res chain seq x y z
N CYS A 1 -5.44 5.13 10.63
CA CYS A 1 -4.43 4.35 9.88
C CYS A 1 -3.06 4.29 10.54
N ILE A 2 -2.67 5.28 11.35
CA ILE A 2 -1.38 5.26 12.06
C ILE A 2 -1.50 4.41 13.32
N ASN A 3 -0.50 3.55 13.58
CA ASN A 3 -0.51 2.70 14.78
C ASN A 3 -0.44 3.58 16.06
N PRO A 4 -1.25 3.29 17.10
CA PRO A 4 -1.26 4.04 18.36
C PRO A 4 0.09 4.22 19.06
N ILE A 5 1.08 3.35 18.83
CA ILE A 5 2.43 3.50 19.40
C ILE A 5 3.20 4.70 18.83
N ASN A 6 2.82 5.15 17.63
CA ASN A 6 3.42 6.32 17.01
C ASN A 6 2.80 7.58 17.58
N LYS A 7 3.62 8.38 18.28
CA LYS A 7 3.24 9.66 18.90
C LYS A 7 4.13 10.78 18.39
N ASN A 8 3.54 11.95 18.20
CA ASN A 8 4.24 13.21 17.90
C ASN A 8 5.26 13.13 16.73
N LYS A 9 5.00 12.30 15.72
CA LYS A 9 5.89 12.19 14.55
C LYS A 9 5.72 13.41 13.67
N LYS A 10 6.80 14.14 13.40
CA LYS A 10 6.78 15.29 12.50
C LYS A 10 6.79 14.82 11.04
N PHE A 11 5.89 15.36 10.23
CA PHE A 11 5.80 15.08 8.80
C PHE A 11 5.73 16.39 8.03
N LYS A 12 6.62 16.59 7.06
CA LYS A 12 6.64 17.81 6.23
C LYS A 12 6.05 17.51 4.88
N TYR A 13 5.06 18.29 4.46
CA TYR A 13 4.42 18.17 3.16
C TYR A 13 3.90 19.51 2.69
N GLY A 14 4.17 19.86 1.43
CA GLY A 14 3.72 21.13 0.83
C GLY A 14 4.17 22.37 1.61
N GLY A 15 5.40 22.36 2.15
CA GLY A 15 5.95 23.47 2.95
C GLY A 15 5.35 23.62 4.36
N LYS A 16 4.42 22.76 4.77
CA LYS A 16 3.84 22.73 6.12
C LYS A 16 4.38 21.56 6.92
N GLU A 17 4.53 21.75 8.24
CA GLU A 17 4.87 20.69 9.19
C GLU A 17 3.59 20.23 9.90
N TYR A 18 3.35 18.93 9.88
CA TYR A 18 2.22 18.26 10.52
C TYR A 18 2.74 17.37 11.64
N VAL A 19 1.89 17.18 12.66
CA VAL A 19 2.11 16.18 13.69
C VAL A 19 1.21 14.99 13.41
N VAL A 20 1.83 13.83 13.22
CA VAL A 20 1.16 12.57 12.92
C VAL A 20 1.26 11.65 14.13
N GLN A 21 0.11 11.08 14.51
CA GLN A 21 0.03 10.13 15.61
C GLN A 21 -1.16 9.18 15.44
N GLY A 22 -1.07 8.01 16.08
CA GLY A 22 -2.20 7.10 16.18
C GLY A 22 -3.25 7.57 17.20
N PRO A 23 -4.47 7.00 17.17
CA PRO A 23 -5.58 7.43 18.01
C PRO A 23 -5.27 7.29 19.51
N ALA A 24 -5.91 8.11 20.34
CA ALA A 24 -5.75 8.06 21.79
C ALA A 24 -6.26 6.73 22.38
N LYS A 25 -7.35 6.20 21.83
CA LYS A 25 -7.92 4.89 22.20
C LYS A 25 -7.47 3.85 21.16
N PRO A 26 -6.50 2.96 21.45
CA PRO A 26 -6.09 1.93 20.50
C PRO A 26 -7.17 0.85 20.34
N GLU A 27 -7.14 0.17 19.20
CA GLU A 27 -7.71 -1.19 19.13
C GLU A 27 -6.62 -2.16 19.62
N ILE A 28 -7.01 -3.16 20.40
CA ILE A 28 -6.08 -4.11 21.03
C ILE A 28 -6.30 -5.50 20.44
N LEU A 29 -5.26 -6.02 19.80
CA LEU A 29 -5.19 -7.43 19.42
C LEU A 29 -4.76 -8.24 20.64
N LYS A 30 -5.57 -9.24 21.02
CA LYS A 30 -5.25 -10.18 22.11
C LYS A 30 -4.83 -11.52 21.53
N LYS A 31 -3.58 -11.92 21.75
CA LYS A 31 -3.05 -13.22 21.29
C LYS A 31 -2.77 -14.11 22.50
N LYS A 32 -3.31 -15.33 22.52
CA LYS A 32 -3.01 -16.30 23.59
C LYS A 32 -1.52 -16.64 23.58
N ARG A 33 -0.92 -16.67 24.76
CA ARG A 33 0.45 -17.17 24.93
C ARG A 33 0.50 -18.67 24.74
N LYS A 34 1.72 -19.19 24.51
CA LYS A 34 1.95 -20.63 24.28
C LYS A 34 1.47 -21.48 25.46
N ASN A 35 1.60 -20.97 26.69
CA ASN A 35 1.05 -21.60 27.87
C ASN A 35 -0.31 -20.96 28.24
N PRO A 36 -1.39 -21.75 28.39
CA PRO A 36 -2.73 -21.25 28.68
C PRO A 36 -2.82 -20.42 29.97
N ASP A 37 -1.98 -20.71 30.96
CA ASP A 37 -1.97 -20.06 32.27
C ASP A 37 -1.25 -18.69 32.26
N GLU A 38 -0.51 -18.36 31.19
CA GLU A 38 0.25 -17.11 31.09
C GLU A 38 -0.56 -15.93 30.54
N GLY A 39 -1.82 -16.15 30.17
CA GLY A 39 -2.75 -15.12 29.69
C GLY A 39 -2.57 -14.74 28.21
N PHE A 40 -2.75 -13.46 27.91
CA PHE A 40 -2.74 -12.92 26.55
C PHE A 40 -1.68 -11.83 26.39
N ASP A 41 -1.04 -11.81 25.23
CA ASP A 41 -0.32 -10.64 24.76
C ASP A 41 -1.32 -9.64 24.17
N GLU A 42 -1.24 -8.40 24.65
CA GLU A 42 -2.06 -7.29 24.19
C GLU A 42 -1.21 -6.36 23.32
N THR A 43 -1.58 -6.21 22.06
CA THR A 43 -0.83 -5.40 21.09
C THR A 43 -1.74 -4.31 20.53
N PRO A 44 -1.38 -3.01 20.66
CA PRO A 44 -2.12 -1.94 20.01
C PRO A 44 -1.94 -2.01 18.49
N VAL A 45 -3.05 -2.10 17.76
CA VAL A 45 -3.07 -2.22 16.30
C VAL A 45 -3.79 -1.05 15.65
N VAL A 46 -3.60 -0.91 14.34
CA VAL A 46 -4.39 0.03 13.56
C VAL A 46 -5.82 -0.50 13.45
N ARG A 47 -6.79 0.41 13.59
CA ARG A 47 -8.20 0.16 13.28
C ARG A 47 -8.39 0.00 11.79
N LEU A 48 -8.15 -1.22 11.28
CA LEU A 48 -8.06 -1.49 9.85
C LEU A 48 -9.36 -1.13 9.14
N LYS A 49 -10.52 -1.49 9.69
CA LYS A 49 -11.83 -1.18 9.10
C LYS A 49 -12.02 0.33 8.93
N GLU A 50 -11.83 1.11 10.00
CA GLU A 50 -11.95 2.58 9.95
C GLU A 50 -10.98 3.19 8.94
N CYS A 51 -9.75 2.66 8.86
CA CYS A 51 -8.75 3.10 7.89
C CYS A 51 -9.18 2.83 6.44
N SER A 52 -9.66 1.62 6.14
CA SER A 52 -10.16 1.27 4.81
C SER A 52 -11.40 2.07 4.43
N ASP A 53 -12.31 2.30 5.37
CA ASP A 53 -13.52 3.10 5.11
C ASP A 53 -13.18 4.56 4.79
N LEU A 54 -12.16 5.13 5.45
CA LEU A 54 -11.63 6.45 5.11
C LEU A 54 -11.00 6.48 3.71
N ALA A 55 -10.21 5.46 3.36
CA ALA A 55 -9.62 5.36 2.02
C ALA A 55 -10.70 5.27 0.93
N ARG A 56 -11.74 4.45 1.13
CA ARG A 56 -12.89 4.35 0.21
C ARG A 56 -13.62 5.68 0.09
N SER A 57 -13.88 6.34 1.22
CA SER A 57 -14.56 7.64 1.23
C SER A 57 -13.77 8.67 0.44
N TYR A 58 -12.44 8.68 0.59
CA TYR A 58 -11.57 9.53 -0.21
C TYR A 58 -11.64 9.19 -1.70
N LEU A 59 -11.48 7.93 -2.10
CA LEU A 59 -11.57 7.53 -3.51
C LEU A 59 -12.93 7.91 -4.14
N ASN A 60 -14.02 7.69 -3.42
CA ASN A 60 -15.37 8.10 -3.85
C ASN A 60 -15.45 9.62 -4.04
N SER A 61 -14.84 10.42 -3.15
CA SER A 61 -14.81 11.88 -3.29
C SER A 61 -14.01 12.36 -4.51
N GLN A 62 -13.09 11.54 -5.02
CA GLN A 62 -12.28 11.85 -6.20
C GLN A 62 -12.94 11.39 -7.52
N ASN A 63 -14.16 10.83 -7.48
CA ASN A 63 -14.87 10.27 -8.63
C ASN A 63 -14.03 9.24 -9.42
N VAL A 64 -13.27 8.40 -8.70
CA VAL A 64 -12.47 7.34 -9.33
C VAL A 64 -13.43 6.36 -10.02
N THR A 65 -13.31 6.24 -11.34
CA THR A 65 -14.14 5.35 -12.15
C THR A 65 -13.40 4.06 -12.43
N LYS A 66 -14.08 2.92 -12.23
CA LYS A 66 -13.52 1.60 -12.55
C LYS A 66 -13.30 1.48 -14.06
N PRO A 67 -12.09 1.17 -14.53
CA PRO A 67 -11.84 0.99 -15.95
C PRO A 67 -12.51 -0.31 -16.44
N GLU A 68 -13.31 -0.21 -17.49
CA GLU A 68 -13.95 -1.38 -18.11
C GLU A 68 -12.90 -2.29 -18.79
N GLY A 69 -13.06 -3.61 -18.67
CA GLY A 69 -12.18 -4.59 -19.31
C GLY A 69 -10.75 -4.66 -18.74
N ILE A 70 -10.44 -3.96 -17.64
CA ILE A 70 -9.08 -3.95 -17.08
C ILE A 70 -8.53 -5.35 -16.73
N LEU A 71 -9.43 -6.29 -16.41
CA LEU A 71 -9.07 -7.66 -16.08
C LEU A 71 -8.67 -8.50 -17.30
N ASP A 72 -8.92 -8.00 -18.51
CA ASP A 72 -8.54 -8.66 -19.77
C ASP A 72 -7.08 -8.35 -20.16
N PHE A 73 -6.42 -7.43 -19.44
CA PHE A 73 -5.05 -6.99 -19.72
C PHE A 73 -4.03 -7.51 -18.71
N GLU A 74 -2.78 -7.61 -19.16
CA GLU A 74 -1.66 -7.79 -18.23
C GLU A 74 -1.41 -6.49 -17.47
N ILE A 75 -1.46 -6.58 -16.14
CA ILE A 75 -1.32 -5.41 -15.27
C ILE A 75 0.12 -5.30 -14.79
N THR A 76 0.75 -4.16 -15.10
CA THR A 76 2.07 -3.80 -14.58
C THR A 76 1.97 -2.57 -13.70
N ALA A 77 2.57 -2.62 -12.51
CA ALA A 77 2.68 -1.50 -11.59
C ALA A 77 4.15 -1.25 -11.24
N PHE A 78 4.52 0.03 -11.12
CA PHE A 78 5.89 0.47 -10.91
C PHE A 78 5.94 1.65 -9.92
N SER A 79 7.11 2.24 -9.72
CA SER A 79 7.33 3.35 -8.77
C SER A 79 6.84 3.00 -7.36
N TYR A 80 5.94 3.80 -6.79
CA TYR A 80 5.56 3.69 -5.39
C TYR A 80 4.92 2.33 -5.02
N PHE A 81 4.16 1.72 -5.94
CA PHE A 81 3.61 0.37 -5.73
C PHE A 81 4.71 -0.67 -5.56
N PHE A 82 5.75 -0.58 -6.39
CA PHE A 82 6.91 -1.47 -6.33
C PHE A 82 7.68 -1.28 -5.02
N GLU A 83 7.98 -0.04 -4.64
CA GLU A 83 8.69 0.26 -3.39
C GLU A 83 7.94 -0.30 -2.17
N ARG A 84 6.63 -0.01 -2.05
CA ARG A 84 5.83 -0.53 -0.92
C ARG A 84 5.85 -2.05 -0.88
N ALA A 85 5.73 -2.73 -2.03
CA ALA A 85 5.76 -4.18 -2.11
C ALA A 85 7.12 -4.79 -1.72
N THR A 86 8.23 -4.16 -2.11
CA THR A 86 9.57 -4.60 -1.70
C THR A 86 9.81 -4.42 -0.20
N GLU A 87 9.35 -3.31 0.38
CA GLU A 87 9.55 -3.02 1.80
C GLU A 87 8.84 -4.02 2.72
N ILE A 88 7.75 -4.62 2.26
CA ILE A 88 7.00 -5.68 2.97
C ILE A 88 7.35 -7.10 2.50
N GLY A 89 8.37 -7.25 1.64
CA GLY A 89 8.87 -8.54 1.21
C GLY A 89 7.98 -9.31 0.23
N LEU A 90 7.00 -8.66 -0.41
CA LEU A 90 6.20 -9.28 -1.48
C LEU A 90 7.01 -9.43 -2.77
N VAL A 91 8.01 -8.58 -2.98
CA VAL A 91 8.97 -8.66 -4.09
C VAL A 91 10.36 -8.64 -3.48
N THR A 92 11.15 -9.67 -3.75
CA THR A 92 12.50 -9.83 -3.18
C THR A 92 13.61 -9.50 -4.18
N ASP A 93 13.38 -9.72 -5.48
CA ASP A 93 14.32 -9.32 -6.54
C ASP A 93 14.04 -7.88 -6.99
N ILE A 94 14.90 -6.95 -6.57
CA ILE A 94 14.76 -5.53 -6.90
C ILE A 94 15.14 -5.19 -8.35
N TYR A 95 15.86 -6.08 -9.04
CA TYR A 95 16.36 -5.86 -10.40
C TYR A 95 15.35 -6.33 -11.44
N THR A 96 14.80 -7.52 -11.26
CA THR A 96 13.83 -8.12 -12.20
C THR A 96 12.38 -7.88 -11.79
N GLY A 97 12.14 -7.60 -10.51
CA GLY A 97 10.80 -7.45 -9.95
C GLY A 97 10.13 -8.78 -9.67
N GLY A 98 8.80 -8.81 -9.75
CA GLY A 98 8.03 -10.02 -9.45
C GLY A 98 6.56 -9.92 -9.83
N THR A 99 5.87 -11.06 -9.88
CA THR A 99 4.41 -11.09 -10.05
C THR A 99 3.78 -11.51 -8.74
N VAL A 100 2.80 -10.73 -8.28
CA VAL A 100 2.05 -11.00 -7.05
C VAL A 100 0.55 -11.10 -7.37
N LEU A 101 -0.19 -11.81 -6.53
CA LEU A 101 -1.65 -11.82 -6.61
C LEU A 101 -2.22 -10.73 -5.71
N PHE A 102 -3.34 -10.13 -6.12
CA PHE A 102 -3.97 -9.10 -5.31
C PHE A 102 -4.31 -9.59 -3.89
N LYS A 103 -4.74 -10.85 -3.72
CA LYS A 103 -4.98 -11.45 -2.39
C LYS A 103 -3.76 -11.40 -1.47
N ASP A 104 -2.55 -11.50 -2.02
CA ASP A 104 -1.31 -11.47 -1.24
C ASP A 104 -1.01 -10.05 -0.77
N ILE A 105 -1.29 -9.04 -1.61
CA ILE A 105 -1.25 -7.62 -1.21
C ILE A 105 -2.27 -7.36 -0.09
N LYS A 106 -3.51 -7.85 -0.21
CA LYS A 106 -4.53 -7.70 0.85
C LYS A 106 -4.07 -8.33 2.17
N LYS A 107 -3.49 -9.53 2.10
CA LYS A 107 -2.94 -10.24 3.27
C LYS A 107 -1.83 -9.42 3.92
N ALA A 108 -0.83 -9.00 3.15
CA ALA A 108 0.30 -8.24 3.66
C ALA A 108 -0.11 -6.84 4.19
N THR A 109 -1.15 -6.24 3.61
CA THR A 109 -1.77 -5.00 4.13
C THR A 109 -2.32 -5.23 5.53
N LYS A 110 -3.10 -6.31 5.72
CA LYS A 110 -3.66 -6.66 7.04
C LYS A 110 -2.56 -6.93 8.06
N GLU A 111 -1.54 -7.69 7.68
CA GLU A 111 -0.39 -8.01 8.55
C GLU A 111 0.37 -6.74 8.95
N SER A 112 0.65 -5.85 8.00
CA SER A 112 1.33 -4.57 8.27
C SER A 112 0.54 -3.63 9.17
N CYS A 113 -0.79 -3.69 9.16
CA CYS A 113 -1.63 -2.90 10.05
C CYS A 113 -1.75 -3.49 11.47
N MET A 114 -1.48 -4.79 11.60
CA MET A 114 -1.44 -5.51 12.88
C MET A 114 -0.06 -5.47 13.54
N ASP A 115 1.00 -5.19 12.79
CA ASP A 115 2.37 -5.08 13.30
C ASP A 115 2.71 -3.63 13.71
N PRO A 116 2.96 -3.34 15.00
CA PRO A 116 3.34 -2.01 15.44
C PRO A 116 4.78 -1.67 15.02
N ASN A 117 4.95 -0.66 14.17
CA ASN A 117 6.26 -0.24 13.68
C ASN A 117 6.46 1.29 13.83
N VAL A 118 7.55 1.71 14.49
CA VAL A 118 7.89 3.13 14.70
C VAL A 118 8.80 3.74 13.64
N GLU A 119 9.50 2.88 12.90
CA GLU A 119 10.41 3.26 11.80
C GLU A 119 9.62 3.54 10.53
N ARG A 120 8.52 2.80 10.32
CA ARG A 120 7.63 2.92 9.15
C ARG A 120 6.19 3.25 9.58
N PRO A 121 5.96 4.42 10.20
CA PRO A 121 4.65 4.78 10.76
C PRO A 121 3.53 4.90 9.73
N PHE A 122 3.87 5.09 8.45
CA PHE A 122 2.93 5.28 7.34
C PHE A 122 2.63 4.00 6.56
N MET A 123 3.35 2.89 6.80
CA MET A 123 3.22 1.68 5.97
C MET A 123 1.77 1.16 5.88
N CYS A 124 1.05 1.11 7.00
CA CYS A 124 -0.35 0.67 6.99
C CYS A 124 -1.26 1.60 6.19
N ILE A 125 -1.09 2.93 6.25
CA ILE A 125 -1.94 3.84 5.45
C ILE A 125 -1.63 3.69 3.96
N ASP A 126 -0.35 3.56 3.59
CA ASP A 126 0.07 3.41 2.19
C ASP A 126 -0.52 2.13 1.59
N LEU A 127 -0.40 1.01 2.30
CA LEU A 127 -0.91 -0.29 1.84
C LEU A 127 -2.42 -0.35 1.85
N VAL A 128 -3.10 0.24 2.84
CA VAL A 128 -4.56 0.32 2.83
C VAL A 128 -5.04 1.14 1.65
N PHE A 129 -4.40 2.28 1.36
CA PHE A 129 -4.74 3.08 0.20
C PHE A 129 -4.52 2.31 -1.10
N ILE A 130 -3.35 1.68 -1.29
CA ILE A 130 -3.05 0.85 -2.48
C ILE A 130 -4.07 -0.28 -2.63
N SER A 131 -4.34 -1.03 -1.56
CA SER A 131 -5.27 -2.15 -1.59
C SER A 131 -6.69 -1.71 -1.92
N THR A 132 -7.11 -0.56 -1.38
CA THR A 132 -8.44 0.01 -1.65
C THR A 132 -8.52 0.54 -3.07
N LEU A 133 -7.46 1.19 -3.57
CA LEU A 133 -7.39 1.66 -4.96
C LEU A 133 -7.50 0.49 -5.94
N PHE A 134 -6.82 -0.62 -5.68
CA PHE A 134 -6.91 -1.81 -6.52
C PHE A 134 -8.30 -2.45 -6.51
N GLU A 135 -8.91 -2.63 -5.34
CA GLU A 135 -10.24 -3.26 -5.21
C GLU A 135 -11.39 -2.33 -5.63
N ASP A 136 -11.49 -1.18 -4.99
CA ASP A 136 -12.61 -0.26 -5.15
C ASP A 136 -12.41 0.69 -6.33
N GLY A 137 -11.17 1.11 -6.62
CA GLY A 137 -10.86 2.02 -7.72
C GLY A 137 -10.71 1.32 -9.07
N TYR A 138 -9.97 0.20 -9.11
CA TYR A 138 -9.69 -0.53 -10.36
C TYR A 138 -10.48 -1.82 -10.53
N GLY A 139 -11.19 -2.30 -9.51
CA GLY A 139 -12.01 -3.52 -9.63
C GLY A 139 -11.22 -4.82 -9.68
N PHE A 140 -10.00 -4.85 -9.10
CA PHE A 140 -9.20 -6.08 -9.06
C PHE A 140 -9.87 -7.16 -8.24
N LEU A 141 -9.81 -8.38 -8.76
CA LEU A 141 -10.25 -9.60 -8.09
C LEU A 141 -9.09 -10.22 -7.29
N PRO A 142 -9.36 -11.07 -6.28
CA PRO A 142 -8.31 -11.66 -5.45
C PRO A 142 -7.19 -12.39 -6.23
N ASP A 143 -7.53 -12.94 -7.39
CA ASP A 143 -6.65 -13.68 -8.30
C ASP A 143 -6.03 -12.82 -9.42
N THR A 144 -6.36 -11.51 -9.48
CA THR A 144 -5.71 -10.58 -10.40
C THR A 144 -4.19 -10.59 -10.17
N LYS A 145 -3.46 -10.89 -11.25
CA LYS A 145 -1.99 -10.89 -11.27
C LYS A 145 -1.48 -9.48 -11.55
N ILE A 146 -0.51 -9.05 -10.74
CA ILE A 146 0.09 -7.72 -10.85
C ILE A 146 1.60 -7.91 -10.98
N LYS A 147 2.15 -7.51 -12.12
CA LYS A 147 3.59 -7.48 -12.37
C LYS A 147 4.17 -6.21 -11.76
N LEU A 148 5.00 -6.36 -10.73
CA LEU A 148 5.66 -5.26 -10.04
C LEU A 148 7.10 -5.15 -10.52
N VAL A 149 7.45 -4.03 -11.15
CA VAL A 149 8.80 -3.81 -11.72
C VAL A 149 9.32 -2.42 -11.43
N LYS A 150 10.65 -2.32 -11.30
CA LYS A 150 11.36 -1.03 -11.31
C LYS A 150 11.97 -0.71 -12.67
N ARG A 151 12.43 -1.75 -13.37
CA ARG A 151 13.13 -1.64 -14.65
C ARG A 151 12.61 -2.64 -15.66
N ILE A 152 12.69 -2.28 -16.94
CA ILE A 152 12.50 -3.17 -18.08
C ILE A 152 13.77 -3.05 -18.92
N ASP A 153 14.44 -4.16 -19.17
CA ASP A 153 15.72 -4.23 -19.92
C ASP A 153 16.76 -3.21 -19.45
N GLY A 154 16.93 -3.10 -18.13
CA GLY A 154 17.89 -2.20 -17.49
C GLY A 154 17.45 -0.73 -17.40
N HIS A 155 16.33 -0.35 -18.02
CA HIS A 155 15.82 1.03 -18.04
C HIS A 155 14.72 1.22 -17.00
N GLU A 156 14.77 2.33 -16.26
CA GLU A 156 13.75 2.65 -15.26
C GLU A 156 12.40 2.93 -15.90
N VAL A 157 11.36 2.26 -15.39
CA VAL A 157 9.99 2.46 -15.86
C VAL A 157 9.48 3.81 -15.36
N SER A 158 9.23 4.71 -16.29
CA SER A 158 8.68 6.04 -15.99
C SER A 158 7.97 6.62 -17.22
N TRP A 159 7.26 7.72 -17.02
CA TRP A 159 6.59 8.46 -18.08
C TRP A 159 7.55 9.09 -19.10
N SER A 160 8.81 9.32 -18.71
CA SER A 160 9.78 10.10 -19.49
C SER A 160 10.09 9.49 -20.87
N LEU A 161 10.22 8.16 -20.95
CA LEU A 161 10.47 7.47 -22.20
C LEU A 161 9.31 7.63 -23.19
N GLY A 162 8.07 7.52 -22.70
CA GLY A 162 6.88 7.73 -23.52
C GLY A 162 6.78 9.16 -24.05
N ALA A 163 7.10 10.16 -23.22
CA ALA A 163 7.16 11.56 -23.64
C ALA A 163 8.22 11.77 -24.74
N ALA A 164 9.44 11.22 -24.56
CA ALA A 164 10.49 11.31 -25.56
C ALA A 164 10.08 10.70 -26.91
N PHE A 165 9.46 9.51 -26.91
CA PHE A 165 8.93 8.90 -28.12
C PHE A 165 7.85 9.77 -28.79
N HIS A 166 6.94 10.34 -28.00
CA HIS A 166 5.90 11.22 -28.52
C HIS A 166 6.49 12.45 -29.21
N PHE A 167 7.50 13.10 -28.62
CA PHE A 167 8.20 14.23 -29.23
C PHE A 167 8.95 13.83 -30.50
N LEU A 168 9.64 12.69 -30.51
CA LEU A 168 10.38 12.22 -31.69
C LEU A 168 9.46 11.86 -32.86
N GLN A 169 8.26 11.35 -32.59
CA GLN A 169 7.31 10.96 -33.63
C GLN A 169 6.50 12.13 -34.19
N ASN A 170 6.16 13.12 -33.36
CA ASN A 170 5.27 14.22 -33.75
C ASN A 170 6.00 15.55 -34.00
N GLY A 171 7.32 15.60 -33.78
CA GLY A 171 8.08 16.84 -33.81
C GLY A 171 7.93 17.65 -32.52
N LEU A 172 8.68 18.74 -32.44
CA LEU A 172 8.62 19.72 -31.35
C LEU A 172 7.36 20.60 -31.46
#